data_AF-A0A9X3LAW5-F1
#
_entry.id   AF-A0A9X3LAW5-F1
#
_cell.length_a   1.000
_cell.length_b   1.000
_cell.length_c   1.000
_cell.angle_alpha   90.00
_cell.angle_beta   90.00
_cell.angle_gamma   90.00
#
_symmetry.space_group_name_H-M   'P 1'
#
loop_
_entity.id
_entity.type
_entity.pdbx_description
1 polymer ?
#
loop_
_entity_poly.entity_id
_entity_poly.type
_entity_poly.pdbx_seq_one_letter_code
_entity_poly.pdbx_strand_id
1 'polypeptide(L)'
;MKINTGKKYKYRYMLIYFFIVVFGIFTYSLDLYPGGHQIDYFSDTQSITLTKKDIFHSEQYKIDKTEISTLKVALIEYELTFLKELWLVGIFVIGMLFVNLLSLLDQDEIKLTLLIYAIYIIIFIVGFFVYINRLNFMNEVIGKLIV
;
A
#
# COMPACT_ATOMS: atom_id res chain seq x y z
N MET A 1 -19.69 42.29 9.16
CA MET A 1 -19.41 41.15 10.05
C MET A 1 -18.52 40.17 9.29
N LYS A 2 -17.19 40.21 9.49
CA LYS A 2 -16.27 39.24 8.86
C LYS A 2 -16.53 37.89 9.52
N ILE A 3 -17.27 37.01 8.85
CA ILE A 3 -17.42 35.61 9.27
C ILE A 3 -15.99 35.06 9.39
N ASN A 4 -15.68 34.49 10.55
CA ASN A 4 -14.35 33.98 10.89
C ASN A 4 -14.06 32.71 10.08
N THR A 5 -13.77 32.88 8.79
CA THR A 5 -13.58 31.81 7.81
C THR A 5 -12.39 30.92 8.15
N GLY A 6 -11.36 31.45 8.80
CA GLY A 6 -10.16 30.69 9.20
C GLY A 6 -10.44 29.50 10.12
N LYS A 7 -11.45 29.58 11.02
CA LYS A 7 -11.84 28.43 11.85
C LYS A 7 -12.50 27.32 11.03
N LYS A 8 -13.34 27.67 10.05
CA LYS A 8 -14.10 26.70 9.22
C LYS A 8 -13.17 25.82 8.37
N TYR A 9 -12.12 26.41 7.80
CA TYR A 9 -11.12 25.68 7.02
C TYR A 9 -10.26 24.74 7.89
N LYS A 10 -9.88 25.18 9.10
CA LYS A 10 -9.09 24.36 10.04
C LYS A 10 -9.80 23.04 10.42
N TYR A 11 -11.11 23.09 10.70
CA TYR A 11 -11.88 21.88 11.01
C TYR A 11 -12.00 20.94 9.81
N ARG A 12 -12.13 21.48 8.58
CA ARG A 12 -12.17 20.67 7.34
C ARG A 12 -10.88 19.88 7.17
N TYR A 13 -9.72 20.52 7.32
CA TYR A 13 -8.43 19.85 7.19
C TYR A 13 -8.21 18.80 8.27
N MET A 14 -8.56 19.11 9.53
CA MET A 14 -8.46 18.17 10.64
C MET A 14 -9.32 16.92 10.42
N LEU A 15 -10.54 17.09 9.88
CA LEU A 15 -11.44 16.00 9.53
C LEU A 15 -10.87 15.12 8.40
N ILE A 16 -10.28 15.72 7.37
CA ILE A 16 -9.63 14.98 6.28
C ILE A 16 -8.43 14.18 6.80
N TYR A 17 -7.57 14.78 7.63
CA TYR A 17 -6.46 14.06 8.27
C TYR A 17 -6.96 12.87 9.09
N PHE A 18 -8.02 13.06 9.88
CA PHE A 18 -8.64 11.98 10.63
C PHE A 18 -9.11 10.85 9.71
N PHE A 19 -9.79 11.17 8.61
CA PHE A 19 -10.20 10.16 7.63
C PHE A 19 -9.03 9.43 6.98
N ILE A 20 -7.94 10.12 6.62
CA ILE A 20 -6.74 9.49 6.05
C ILE A 20 -6.13 8.51 7.05
N VAL A 21 -5.99 8.89 8.32
CA VAL A 21 -5.44 8.02 9.37
C VAL A 21 -6.35 6.81 9.61
N VAL A 22 -7.65 7.03 9.77
CA VAL A 22 -8.61 5.93 9.98
C VAL A 22 -8.63 5.00 8.77
N PHE A 23 -8.62 5.55 7.56
CA PHE A 23 -8.60 4.75 6.34
C PHE A 23 -7.31 3.94 6.22
N GLY A 24 -6.13 4.54 6.47
CA GLY A 24 -4.85 3.83 6.45
C GLY A 24 -4.78 2.69 7.47
N ILE A 25 -5.23 2.94 8.70
CA ILE A 25 -5.32 1.90 9.75
C ILE A 25 -6.29 0.80 9.34
N PHE A 26 -7.46 1.16 8.80
CA PHE A 26 -8.48 0.21 8.36
C PHE A 26 -7.96 -0.67 7.22
N THR A 27 -7.34 -0.08 6.20
CA THR A 27 -6.79 -0.84 5.07
C THR A 27 -5.66 -1.77 5.50
N TYR A 28 -4.80 -1.32 6.42
CA TYR A 28 -3.71 -2.14 6.94
C TYR A 28 -4.23 -3.28 7.81
N SER A 29 -5.18 -3.02 8.70
CA SER A 29 -5.73 -4.01 9.64
C SER A 29 -6.54 -5.11 8.95
N LEU A 30 -7.14 -4.79 7.80
CA LEU A 30 -7.91 -5.75 7.00
C LEU A 30 -7.10 -6.40 5.87
N ASP A 31 -5.79 -6.19 5.83
CA ASP A 31 -4.91 -6.68 4.74
C ASP A 31 -5.43 -6.30 3.34
N LEU A 32 -5.99 -5.09 3.21
CA LEU A 32 -6.50 -4.55 1.96
C LEU A 32 -5.37 -3.83 1.20
N TYR A 33 -4.59 -4.61 0.46
CA TYR A 33 -3.57 -4.13 -0.48
C TYR A 33 -3.68 -4.85 -1.83
N PRO A 34 -3.35 -4.19 -2.95
CA PRO A 34 -3.33 -4.84 -4.26
C PRO A 34 -2.33 -6.02 -4.30
N GLY A 35 -2.64 -7.11 -4.99
CA GLY A 35 -1.73 -8.24 -5.13
C GLY A 35 -1.55 -9.10 -3.87
N GLY A 36 -2.59 -9.17 -3.02
CA GLY A 36 -2.60 -9.93 -1.77
C GLY A 36 -2.13 -11.37 -1.95
N HIS A 37 -1.07 -11.76 -1.24
CA HIS A 37 -0.78 -13.16 -0.99
C HIS A 37 -0.77 -13.34 0.53
N GLN A 38 -1.37 -14.42 0.99
CA GLN A 38 -1.35 -14.84 2.38
C GLN A 38 -0.57 -16.15 2.44
N ILE A 39 0.43 -16.20 3.32
CA ILE A 39 1.18 -17.42 3.59
C ILE A 39 0.67 -17.96 4.91
N ASP A 40 0.08 -19.16 4.87
CA ASP A 40 -0.39 -19.85 6.06
C ASP A 40 0.58 -21.00 6.38
N TYR A 41 1.27 -20.86 7.51
CA TYR A 41 2.11 -21.90 8.08
C TYR A 41 1.25 -22.86 8.87
N PHE A 42 1.01 -24.05 8.32
CA PHE A 42 0.44 -25.12 9.13
C PHE A 42 1.52 -25.71 10.04
N SER A 43 1.21 -25.74 11.33
CA SER A 43 2.07 -26.18 12.42
C SER A 43 2.47 -27.66 12.33
N ASP A 44 1.66 -28.49 11.64
CA ASP A 44 1.73 -29.96 11.74
C ASP A 44 1.97 -30.72 10.43
N THR A 45 2.26 -30.05 9.31
CA THR A 45 2.50 -30.76 8.05
C THR A 45 3.82 -30.34 7.42
N GLN A 46 4.47 -31.30 6.76
CA GLN A 46 5.67 -31.13 5.92
C GLN A 46 5.43 -30.20 4.71
N SER A 47 4.43 -29.32 4.77
CA SER A 47 4.00 -28.46 3.69
C SER A 47 3.70 -27.05 4.17
N ILE A 48 3.88 -26.08 3.27
CA ILE A 48 3.55 -24.66 3.41
C ILE A 48 2.37 -24.39 2.48
N THR A 49 1.34 -23.68 2.94
CA THR A 49 0.22 -23.28 2.08
C THR A 49 0.37 -21.82 1.70
N LEU A 50 0.49 -21.56 0.41
CA LEU A 50 0.53 -20.22 -0.15
C LEU A 50 -0.82 -19.92 -0.79
N THR A 51 -1.55 -18.97 -0.22
CA THR A 51 -2.85 -18.52 -0.71
C THR A 51 -2.66 -17.21 -1.46
N LYS A 52 -2.76 -17.24 -2.78
CA LYS A 52 -2.84 -16.02 -3.59
C LYS A 52 -4.27 -15.48 -3.49
N LYS A 53 -4.42 -14.30 -2.89
CA LYS A 53 -5.69 -13.58 -2.75
C LYS A 53 -5.78 -12.44 -3.76
N ASP A 54 -6.47 -12.70 -4.84
CA ASP A 54 -7.01 -11.65 -5.68
C ASP A 54 -8.38 -11.19 -5.13
N ILE A 55 -8.83 -9.99 -5.49
CA ILE A 55 -10.11 -9.41 -4.99
C ILE A 55 -11.32 -10.34 -5.30
N PHE A 56 -11.18 -11.21 -6.29
CA PHE A 56 -12.23 -12.12 -6.77
C PHE A 56 -11.83 -13.61 -6.76
N HIS A 57 -10.56 -13.95 -6.53
CA HIS A 57 -10.06 -15.32 -6.68
C HIS A 57 -9.02 -15.65 -5.62
N SER A 58 -9.19 -16.79 -4.96
CA SER A 58 -8.26 -17.34 -3.98
C SER A 58 -7.67 -18.63 -4.53
N GLU A 59 -6.40 -18.64 -4.89
CA GLU A 59 -5.67 -19.85 -5.30
C GLU A 59 -4.80 -20.34 -4.15
N GLN A 60 -4.87 -21.64 -3.82
CA GLN A 60 -4.06 -22.24 -2.76
C GLN A 60 -3.05 -23.22 -3.35
N TYR A 61 -1.80 -23.07 -2.94
CA TYR A 61 -0.70 -23.95 -3.32
C TYR A 61 -0.11 -24.62 -2.09
N LYS A 62 0.00 -25.95 -2.11
CA LYS A 62 0.73 -26.71 -1.08
C LYS A 62 2.15 -26.97 -1.58
N ILE A 63 3.13 -26.55 -0.82
CA ILE A 63 4.56 -26.65 -1.15
C ILE A 63 5.24 -27.53 -0.12
N ASP A 64 5.98 -28.56 -0.53
CA ASP A 64 6.74 -29.40 0.40
C ASP A 64 7.89 -28.63 1.08
N LYS A 65 8.09 -28.87 2.37
CA LYS A 65 9.11 -28.23 3.21
C LYS A 65 10.49 -28.83 2.92
N THR A 66 11.33 -28.03 2.28
CA THR A 66 12.77 -28.22 2.08
C THR A 66 13.49 -26.96 2.56
N GLU A 67 14.81 -27.00 2.79
CA GLU A 67 15.56 -25.79 3.14
C GLU A 67 15.40 -24.69 2.07
N ILE A 68 15.41 -25.09 0.79
CA ILE A 68 15.26 -24.19 -0.36
C ILE A 68 13.85 -23.59 -0.41
N SER A 69 12.79 -24.40 -0.21
CA SER A 69 11.43 -23.87 -0.24
C SER A 69 11.14 -22.98 0.98
N THR A 70 11.68 -23.31 2.15
CA THR A 70 11.58 -22.48 3.36
C THR A 70 12.23 -21.10 3.14
N LEU A 71 13.43 -21.06 2.54
CA LEU A 71 14.11 -19.80 2.24
C LEU A 71 13.32 -18.95 1.23
N LYS A 72 12.79 -19.57 0.17
CA LYS A 72 11.97 -18.85 -0.82
C LYS A 72 10.66 -18.33 -0.23
N VAL A 73 10.04 -19.06 0.70
CA VAL A 73 8.81 -18.61 1.39
C VAL A 73 9.13 -17.43 2.31
N ALA A 74 10.21 -17.47 3.08
CA ALA A 74 10.65 -16.32 3.89
C ALA A 74 10.93 -15.07 3.04
N LEU A 75 11.49 -15.25 1.84
CA LEU A 75 11.68 -14.17 0.87
C LEU A 75 10.34 -13.58 0.39
N ILE A 76 9.33 -14.43 0.15
CA ILE A 76 7.99 -13.96 -0.24
C ILE A 76 7.34 -13.19 0.91
N GLU A 77 7.45 -13.65 2.17
CA GLU A 77 6.93 -12.92 3.32
C GLU A 77 7.54 -11.53 3.47
N TYR A 78 8.85 -11.43 3.27
CA TYR A 78 9.56 -10.17 3.28
C TYR A 78 9.02 -9.22 2.19
N GLU A 79 8.92 -9.70 0.96
CA GLU A 79 8.39 -8.89 -0.16
C GLU A 79 6.92 -8.50 0.05
N LEU A 80 6.10 -9.38 0.64
CA LEU A 80 4.72 -9.06 1.01
C LEU A 80 4.64 -7.96 2.05
N THR A 81 5.46 -8.05 3.10
CA THR A 81 5.53 -7.03 4.15
C THR A 81 5.97 -5.69 3.56
N PHE A 82 6.98 -5.70 2.69
CA PHE A 82 7.44 -4.51 1.99
C PHE A 82 6.34 -3.89 1.12
N LEU A 83 5.59 -4.69 0.37
CA LEU A 83 4.46 -4.20 -0.44
C LEU A 83 3.33 -3.62 0.41
N LYS A 84 3.02 -4.23 1.56
CA LYS A 84 2.04 -3.71 2.53
C LYS A 84 2.47 -2.36 3.09
N GLU A 85 3.73 -2.24 3.49
CA GLU A 85 4.30 -0.99 4.00
C GLU A 85 4.32 0.11 2.92
N LEU A 86 4.74 -0.23 1.70
CA LEU A 86 4.76 0.70 0.57
C LEU A 86 3.35 1.19 0.23
N TRP A 87 2.36 0.30 0.28
CA TRP A 87 0.94 0.65 0.11
C TRP A 87 0.45 1.61 1.18
N LEU A 88 0.75 1.33 2.46
CA LEU A 88 0.39 2.18 3.59
C LEU A 88 1.03 3.58 3.47
N VAL A 89 2.32 3.63 3.13
CA VAL A 89 3.03 4.89 2.85
C VAL A 89 2.35 5.64 1.70
N GLY A 90 1.98 4.93 0.63
CA GLY A 90 1.25 5.49 -0.51
C GLY A 90 -0.05 6.18 -0.09
N ILE A 91 -0.87 5.54 0.76
CA ILE A 91 -2.12 6.12 1.28
C ILE A 91 -1.85 7.44 2.02
N PHE A 92 -0.84 7.46 2.90
CA PHE A 92 -0.51 8.68 3.66
C PHE A 92 0.06 9.78 2.77
N VAL A 93 0.97 9.46 1.86
CA VAL A 93 1.60 10.42 0.95
C VAL A 93 0.55 11.05 0.01
N ILE A 94 -0.31 10.23 -0.60
CA ILE A 94 -1.38 10.70 -1.49
C ILE A 94 -2.42 11.49 -0.68
N GLY A 95 -2.80 11.01 0.51
CA GLY A 95 -3.72 11.72 1.40
C GLY A 95 -3.19 13.11 1.78
N MET A 96 -1.91 13.21 2.14
CA MET A 96 -1.28 14.49 2.45
C MET A 96 -1.16 15.41 1.24
N LEU A 97 -0.95 14.87 0.04
CA LEU A 97 -1.04 15.65 -1.20
C LEU A 97 -2.42 16.28 -1.37
N PHE A 98 -3.50 15.51 -1.18
CA PHE A 98 -4.86 16.05 -1.32
C PHE A 98 -5.13 17.18 -0.33
N VAL A 99 -4.65 17.05 0.92
CA VAL A 99 -4.79 18.12 1.91
C VAL A 99 -4.00 19.37 1.52
N ASN A 100 -2.75 19.21 1.09
CA ASN A 100 -1.92 20.33 0.63
C ASN A 100 -2.52 21.03 -0.60
N LEU A 101 -3.05 20.27 -1.55
CA LEU A 101 -3.75 20.81 -2.73
C LEU A 101 -4.95 21.68 -2.32
N LEU A 102 -5.80 21.16 -1.44
CA LEU A 102 -6.96 21.91 -0.96
C LEU A 102 -6.54 23.18 -0.22
N SER A 103 -5.46 23.12 0.58
CA SER A 103 -4.93 24.29 1.29
C SER A 103 -4.42 25.37 0.35
N LEU A 104 -3.72 25.00 -0.73
CA LEU A 104 -3.15 25.96 -1.67
C LEU A 104 -4.17 26.54 -2.64
N LEU A 105 -5.19 25.76 -3.01
CA LEU A 105 -6.35 26.25 -3.74
C LEU A 105 -7.14 27.28 -2.92
N ASP A 106 -7.32 27.05 -1.61
CA ASP A 106 -7.95 28.03 -0.71
C ASP A 106 -7.13 29.33 -0.56
N GLN A 107 -5.83 29.31 -0.89
CA GLN A 107 -4.90 30.45 -0.80
C GLN A 107 -4.61 31.13 -2.16
N ASP A 108 -5.28 30.69 -3.24
CA ASP A 108 -5.05 31.15 -4.62
C ASP A 108 -3.57 31.00 -5.10
N GLU A 109 -2.78 30.12 -4.49
CA GLU A 109 -1.35 29.90 -4.80
C GLU A 109 -1.15 28.89 -5.96
N ILE A 110 -1.67 29.21 -7.14
CA ILE A 110 -1.71 28.30 -8.29
C ILE A 110 -0.31 27.82 -8.71
N LYS A 111 0.71 28.69 -8.71
CA LYS A 111 2.08 28.32 -9.13
C LYS A 111 2.72 27.30 -8.19
N LEU A 112 2.60 27.49 -6.88
CA LEU A 112 3.13 26.57 -5.88
C LEU A 112 2.40 25.22 -5.94
N THR A 113 1.08 25.28 -6.15
CA THR A 113 0.23 24.10 -6.35
C THR A 113 0.72 23.24 -7.51
N LEU A 114 0.99 23.84 -8.68
CA LEU A 114 1.49 23.13 -9.86
C LEU A 114 2.87 22.50 -9.63
N LEU A 115 3.78 23.21 -8.95
CA LEU A 115 5.11 22.69 -8.64
C LEU A 115 5.03 21.45 -7.73
N ILE A 116 4.25 21.54 -6.66
CA ILE A 116 4.04 20.42 -5.73
C ILE A 116 3.41 19.25 -6.48
N TYR A 117 2.41 19.50 -7.32
CA TYR A 117 1.77 18.46 -8.13
C TYR A 117 2.77 17.72 -9.03
N ALA A 118 3.67 18.45 -9.71
CA ALA A 118 4.70 17.86 -10.56
C ALA A 118 5.65 16.95 -9.76
N ILE A 119 6.09 17.38 -8.57
CA ILE A 119 6.95 16.57 -7.70
C ILE A 119 6.24 15.28 -7.28
N TYR A 120 4.98 15.37 -6.88
CA TYR A 120 4.22 14.21 -6.44
C TYR A 120 3.88 13.25 -7.58
N ILE A 121 3.63 13.73 -8.80
CA ILE A 121 3.49 12.84 -9.97
C ILE A 121 4.75 12.00 -10.15
N ILE A 122 5.93 12.62 -10.07
CA ILE A 122 7.20 11.91 -10.20
C ILE A 122 7.34 10.85 -9.10
N ILE A 123 7.08 11.23 -7.83
CA ILE A 123 7.11 10.30 -6.70
C ILE A 123 6.12 9.14 -6.90
N PHE A 124 4.91 9.44 -7.37
CA PHE A 124 3.88 8.43 -7.62
C PHE A 124 4.31 7.44 -8.71
N ILE A 125 4.84 7.94 -9.83
CA ILE A 125 5.35 7.10 -10.93
C ILE A 125 6.47 6.20 -10.41
N VAL A 126 7.48 6.76 -9.73
CA VAL A 126 8.61 5.98 -9.19
C VAL A 126 8.12 4.94 -8.18
N GLY A 127 7.25 5.33 -7.24
CA GLY A 127 6.66 4.42 -6.27
C GLY A 127 5.87 3.29 -6.92
N PHE A 128 5.09 3.61 -7.95
CA PHE A 128 4.33 2.63 -8.72
C PHE A 128 5.24 1.63 -9.47
N PHE A 129 6.32 2.11 -10.10
CA PHE A 129 7.30 1.25 -10.74
C PHE A 129 7.99 0.31 -9.75
N VAL A 130 8.40 0.81 -8.58
CA VAL A 130 8.98 -0.01 -7.51
C VAL A 130 7.99 -1.07 -7.05
N TYR A 131 6.72 -0.68 -6.86
CA TYR A 131 5.64 -1.59 -6.45
C TYR A 131 5.44 -2.73 -7.45
N ILE A 132 5.29 -2.41 -8.74
CA ILE A 132 5.09 -3.41 -9.79
C ILE A 132 6.30 -4.33 -9.94
N ASN A 133 7.52 -3.79 -9.86
CA ASN A 133 8.74 -4.60 -9.96
C ASN A 133 8.82 -5.63 -8.83
N ARG A 134 8.54 -5.20 -7.59
CA ARG A 134 8.54 -6.06 -6.41
C ARG A 134 7.47 -7.14 -6.47
N LEU A 135 6.27 -6.77 -6.94
CA LEU A 135 5.17 -7.69 -7.15
C LEU A 135 5.50 -8.74 -8.24
N ASN A 136 6.13 -8.32 -9.33
CA ASN A 136 6.58 -9.23 -10.38
C ASN A 136 7.65 -10.21 -9.89
N PHE A 137 8.64 -9.71 -9.14
CA PHE A 137 9.67 -10.55 -8.52
C PHE A 137 9.05 -11.60 -7.60
N MET A 138 8.14 -11.18 -6.72
CA MET A 138 7.41 -12.09 -5.83
C MET A 138 6.65 -13.18 -6.62
N ASN A 139 5.91 -12.78 -7.66
CA ASN A 139 5.19 -13.72 -8.52
C ASN A 139 6.12 -14.70 -9.25
N GLU A 140 7.32 -14.26 -9.65
CA GLU A 140 8.33 -15.13 -10.25
C GLU A 140 8.86 -16.17 -9.25
N VAL A 141 9.13 -15.76 -8.01
CA VAL A 141 9.56 -16.66 -6.94
C VAL A 141 8.46 -17.69 -6.61
N ILE A 142 7.21 -17.25 -6.55
CA ILE A 142 6.04 -18.11 -6.36
C ILE A 142 5.89 -19.10 -7.52
N GLY A 143 6.02 -18.65 -8.77
CA GLY A 143 5.99 -19.53 -9.94
C GLY A 143 7.06 -20.62 -9.88
N LYS A 144 8.27 -20.31 -9.38
CA LYS A 144 9.37 -21.27 -9.17
C LYS A 144 9.21 -22.17 -7.94
N LEU A 145 8.13 -22.02 -7.16
CA LEU A 145 7.81 -22.85 -5.99
C LEU A 145 6.67 -23.83 -6.27
N ILE A 146 5.82 -23.53 -7.25
CA ILE A 146 4.61 -24.31 -7.59
C ILE A 146 4.90 -25.39 -8.66
N VAL A 147 6.05 -25.30 -9.35
CA VAL A 147 6.55 -26.31 -10.31
C VAL A 147 7.32 -27.41 -9.60
#